data_AF-A0A2H1V7L9-F1
#
_entry.id   AF-A0A2H1V7L9-F1
#
_cell.length_a   1.000
_cell.length_b   1.000
_cell.length_c   1.000
_cell.angle_alpha   90.00
_cell.angle_beta   90.00
_cell.angle_gamma   90.00
#
_symmetry.space_group_name_H-M   'P 1'
#
loop_
_entity.id
_entity.type
_entity.pdbx_description
1 polymer ?
#
loop_
_entity_poly.entity_id
_entity_poly.type
_entity_poly.pdbx_seq_one_letter_code
_entity_poly.pdbx_strand_id
1 'polypeptide(L)'
;MNKMFAPNSCFHVSSLVKHHWKRCYQCMKLLSSQAQANPSPTEGPWSVYSQRVNSGVLSKDSHQEEVVQHLQQVYEQVVAFERPVLHTSSAGSLFSFFRRPQPQKIIAPKGLYIYGSVGGGKTMLMDLFYDTVPIKEKLRVHFNSFMLNIHARIHELKIKSGKGASSFRDEGSKPFDPIPPVAADITQESWLICFDEFQ
;
A
#
# COMPACT_ATOMS: atom_id res chain seq x y z
N MET A 1 27.77 -13.90 47.49
CA MET A 1 26.49 -13.68 48.21
C MET A 1 26.39 -12.21 48.58
N ASN A 2 25.27 -11.49 48.57
CA ASN A 2 23.95 -11.54 47.92
C ASN A 2 23.22 -10.25 48.41
N LYS A 3 22.21 -9.77 47.66
CA LYS A 3 21.21 -8.71 47.97
C LYS A 3 21.61 -7.27 47.60
N MET A 4 21.01 -6.58 46.62
CA MET A 4 19.61 -6.14 46.35
C MET A 4 19.07 -4.98 47.22
N PHE A 5 18.91 -3.84 46.55
CA PHE A 5 17.84 -2.80 46.57
C PHE A 5 17.66 -1.79 47.72
N ALA A 6 17.75 -0.48 47.34
CA ALA A 6 16.76 0.59 47.58
C ALA A 6 17.08 1.81 46.63
N PRO A 7 16.28 2.90 46.53
CA PRO A 7 15.52 3.23 45.32
C PRO A 7 15.66 4.68 44.77
N ASN A 8 14.98 4.94 43.65
CA ASN A 8 14.47 6.23 43.14
C ASN A 8 15.46 7.33 42.70
N SER A 9 15.54 7.54 41.38
CA SER A 9 15.40 8.89 40.80
C SER A 9 15.20 8.84 39.28
N CYS A 10 14.00 9.25 38.87
CA CYS A 10 13.68 10.07 37.70
C CYS A 10 14.58 9.92 36.46
N PHE A 11 14.07 9.26 35.41
CA PHE A 11 14.54 9.52 34.05
C PHE A 11 13.41 10.07 33.18
N HIS A 12 13.66 11.30 32.76
CA HIS A 12 13.01 12.09 31.74
C HIS A 12 12.71 11.23 30.49
N VAL A 13 11.44 11.06 30.14
CA VAL A 13 11.05 10.43 28.86
C VAL A 13 11.25 11.45 27.75
N SER A 14 12.45 11.41 27.15
CA SER A 14 12.78 12.11 25.91
C SER A 14 12.31 11.30 24.70
N SER A 15 11.47 11.93 23.88
CA SER A 15 11.31 11.79 22.42
C SER A 15 12.03 10.61 21.73
N LEU A 16 11.54 9.38 21.87
CA LEU A 16 12.10 8.18 21.20
C LEU A 16 11.00 7.20 20.73
N VAL A 17 10.00 7.70 19.99
CA VAL A 17 9.01 6.84 19.29
C VAL A 17 9.02 7.11 17.78
N LYS A 18 10.21 7.24 17.19
CA LYS A 18 10.41 7.34 15.73
C LYS A 18 11.23 6.20 15.13
N HIS A 19 11.72 5.26 15.93
CA HIS A 19 12.77 4.31 15.50
C HIS A 19 12.34 2.85 15.32
N HIS A 20 11.13 2.45 15.73
CA HIS A 20 10.69 1.04 15.60
C HIS A 20 10.03 0.70 14.25
N TRP A 21 9.50 1.69 13.52
CA TRP A 21 8.84 1.47 12.22
C TRP A 21 9.80 1.05 11.10
N LYS A 22 11.04 1.57 11.12
CA LYS A 22 12.01 1.37 10.03
C LYS A 22 12.40 -0.11 9.83
N ARG A 23 12.34 -0.95 10.87
CA ARG A 23 12.73 -2.37 10.79
C ARG A 23 11.72 -3.26 10.05
N CYS A 24 10.42 -2.98 10.15
CA CYS A 24 9.39 -3.75 9.41
C CYS A 24 9.37 -3.34 7.93
N TYR A 25 9.57 -2.05 7.65
CA TYR A 25 9.68 -1.52 6.30
C TYR A 25 10.88 -2.09 5.52
N GLN A 26 12.02 -2.30 6.20
CA GLN A 26 13.20 -2.93 5.61
C GLN A 26 12.93 -4.39 5.17
N CYS A 27 12.10 -5.12 5.92
CA CYS A 27 11.74 -6.51 5.63
C CYS A 27 10.78 -6.62 4.43
N MET A 28 9.80 -5.70 4.32
CA MET A 28 8.94 -5.62 3.12
C MET A 28 9.74 -5.20 1.87
N LYS A 29 10.70 -4.27 2.01
CA LYS A 29 11.63 -3.89 0.92
C LYS A 29 12.56 -5.02 0.49
N LEU A 30 12.83 -5.99 1.37
CA LEU A 30 13.66 -7.16 1.05
C LEU A 30 12.88 -8.26 0.31
N LEU A 31 11.54 -8.25 0.42
CA LEU A 31 10.65 -9.19 -0.26
C LEU A 31 10.03 -8.64 -1.54
N SER A 32 10.12 -7.33 -1.81
CA SER A 32 9.87 -6.79 -3.13
C SER A 32 10.98 -7.29 -4.06
N SER A 33 10.64 -8.24 -4.93
CA SER A 33 11.55 -8.78 -5.96
C SER A 33 12.33 -7.64 -6.61
N GLN A 34 13.66 -7.78 -6.65
CA GLN A 34 14.54 -6.82 -7.31
C GLN A 34 14.27 -6.84 -8.81
N ALA A 35 13.37 -5.97 -9.25
CA ALA A 35 13.24 -5.63 -10.66
C ALA A 35 14.47 -4.78 -11.04
N GLN A 36 15.46 -5.41 -11.67
CA GLN A 36 16.44 -4.68 -12.46
C GLN A 36 15.72 -4.12 -13.69
N ALA A 37 15.34 -2.85 -13.64
CA ALA A 37 14.71 -2.16 -14.76
C ALA A 37 15.79 -1.48 -15.61
N ASN A 38 15.84 -1.85 -16.89
CA ASN A 38 16.03 -0.87 -17.97
C ASN A 38 15.00 -1.17 -19.07
N PRO A 39 13.81 -0.55 -18.98
CA PRO A 39 13.13 -0.11 -20.20
C PRO A 39 12.72 1.37 -20.11
N SER A 40 12.72 2.02 -21.27
CA SER A 40 12.35 3.43 -21.47
C SER A 40 10.92 3.71 -20.98
N PRO A 41 10.72 4.69 -20.08
CA PRO A 41 9.51 4.84 -19.25
C PRO A 41 8.28 5.45 -19.95
N THR A 42 8.11 5.29 -21.25
CA THR A 42 7.09 6.06 -22.01
C THR A 42 6.05 5.26 -22.76
N GLU A 43 6.16 3.94 -22.87
CA GLU A 43 5.35 3.20 -23.86
C GLU A 43 4.28 2.24 -23.29
N GLY A 44 4.08 2.21 -21.97
CA GLY A 44 3.02 1.41 -21.32
C GLY A 44 3.17 -0.12 -21.48
N PRO A 45 2.27 -0.90 -20.84
CA PRO A 45 2.29 -2.37 -20.90
C PRO A 45 2.26 -2.93 -22.32
N TRP A 46 1.40 -2.40 -23.19
CA TRP A 46 1.20 -2.95 -24.53
C TRP A 46 2.47 -2.87 -25.39
N SER A 47 3.18 -1.73 -25.35
CA SER A 47 4.41 -1.60 -26.13
C SER A 47 5.49 -2.54 -25.66
N VAL A 48 5.71 -2.64 -24.34
CA VAL A 48 6.74 -3.55 -23.78
C VAL A 48 6.45 -5.00 -24.12
N TYR A 49 5.19 -5.43 -24.06
CA TYR A 49 4.79 -6.78 -24.47
C TYR A 49 5.06 -7.00 -25.97
N SER A 50 4.58 -6.09 -26.82
CA SER A 50 4.73 -6.16 -28.28
C SER A 50 6.21 -6.21 -28.68
N GLN A 51 7.05 -5.41 -28.02
CA GLN A 51 8.49 -5.40 -28.24
C GLN A 51 9.11 -6.76 -27.90
N ARG A 52 8.75 -7.36 -26.76
CA ARG A 52 9.25 -8.69 -26.34
C ARG A 52 8.79 -9.81 -27.27
N VAL A 53 7.59 -9.72 -27.83
CA VAL A 53 7.10 -10.65 -28.85
C VAL A 53 7.89 -10.48 -30.15
N ASN A 54 8.06 -9.24 -30.62
CA ASN A 54 8.79 -8.95 -31.85
C ASN A 54 10.28 -9.30 -31.77
N SER A 55 10.88 -9.21 -30.58
CA SER A 55 12.27 -9.62 -30.35
C SER A 55 12.44 -11.12 -30.11
N GLY A 56 11.36 -11.90 -30.12
CA GLY A 56 11.38 -13.36 -29.89
C GLY A 56 11.64 -13.79 -28.44
N VAL A 57 11.58 -12.85 -27.48
CA VAL A 57 11.73 -13.16 -26.03
C VAL A 57 10.45 -13.80 -25.48
N LEU A 58 9.30 -13.39 -26.02
CA LEU A 58 8.00 -13.98 -25.71
C LEU A 58 7.38 -14.59 -26.96
N SER A 59 6.74 -15.75 -26.79
CA SER A 59 5.86 -16.30 -27.82
C SER A 59 4.54 -15.53 -27.84
N LYS A 60 4.02 -15.27 -29.04
CA LYS A 60 2.71 -14.64 -29.21
C LYS A 60 1.61 -15.55 -28.68
N ASP A 61 0.79 -15.03 -27.76
CA ASP A 61 -0.34 -15.72 -27.14
C ASP A 61 -1.54 -14.77 -27.08
N SER A 62 -2.67 -15.19 -27.68
CA SER A 62 -3.89 -14.38 -27.77
C SER A 62 -4.52 -14.08 -26.41
N HIS A 63 -4.42 -14.99 -25.45
CA HIS A 63 -4.96 -14.76 -24.11
C HIS A 63 -4.10 -13.75 -23.35
N GLN A 64 -2.78 -13.82 -23.50
CA GLN A 64 -1.88 -12.82 -22.93
C GLN A 64 -2.12 -11.44 -23.55
N GLU A 65 -2.31 -11.36 -24.87
CA GLU A 65 -2.64 -10.10 -25.55
C GLU A 65 -3.89 -9.43 -24.98
N GLU A 66 -4.96 -10.20 -24.75
CA GLU A 66 -6.20 -9.68 -24.15
C GLU A 66 -5.95 -9.13 -22.73
N VAL A 67 -5.18 -9.85 -21.90
CA VAL A 67 -4.84 -9.38 -20.55
C VAL A 67 -3.97 -8.12 -20.60
N VAL A 68 -3.00 -8.06 -21.51
CA VAL A 68 -2.13 -6.88 -21.68
C VAL A 68 -2.92 -5.66 -22.13
N GLN A 69 -3.95 -5.83 -22.96
CA GLN A 69 -4.84 -4.72 -23.34
C GLN A 69 -5.60 -4.16 -22.13
N HIS A 70 -6.11 -5.02 -21.26
CA HIS A 70 -6.74 -4.57 -20.01
C HIS A 70 -5.72 -3.88 -19.09
N LEU A 71 -4.50 -4.40 -18.99
CA LEU A 71 -3.41 -3.76 -18.24
C LEU A 71 -3.05 -2.38 -18.82
N GLN A 72 -3.06 -2.23 -20.14
CA GLN A 72 -2.85 -0.96 -20.82
C GLN A 72 -3.95 0.06 -20.45
N GLN A 73 -5.21 -0.35 -20.41
CA GLN A 73 -6.31 0.51 -19.99
C GLN A 73 -6.16 0.97 -18.52
N VAL A 74 -5.76 0.06 -17.63
CA VAL A 74 -5.49 0.41 -16.23
C VAL A 74 -4.30 1.36 -16.14
N TYR A 75 -3.24 1.13 -16.91
CA TYR A 75 -2.07 2.02 -16.99
C TYR A 75 -2.49 3.45 -17.36
N GLU A 76 -3.30 3.62 -18.40
CA GLU A 76 -3.79 4.93 -18.83
C GLU A 76 -4.61 5.63 -17.75
N GLN A 77 -5.51 4.90 -17.08
CA GLN A 77 -6.30 5.44 -15.97
C GLN A 77 -5.42 5.85 -14.79
N VAL A 78 -4.40 5.06 -14.46
CA VAL A 78 -3.47 5.34 -13.37
C VAL A 78 -2.60 6.55 -13.69
N VAL A 79 -2.09 6.66 -14.92
CA VAL A 79 -1.26 7.81 -15.35
C VAL A 79 -2.09 9.10 -15.40
N ALA A 80 -3.35 9.03 -15.83
CA ALA A 80 -4.24 10.18 -15.89
C ALA A 80 -4.85 10.57 -14.52
N PHE A 81 -4.68 9.74 -13.49
CA PHE A 81 -5.30 9.98 -12.19
C PHE A 81 -4.55 11.04 -11.38
N GLU A 82 -5.17 12.21 -11.23
CA GLU A 82 -4.68 13.23 -10.32
C GLU A 82 -5.11 12.93 -8.88
N ARG A 83 -4.13 12.63 -8.04
CA ARG A 83 -4.37 12.37 -6.62
C ARG A 83 -4.76 13.67 -5.90
N PRO A 84 -5.91 13.72 -5.22
CA PRO A 84 -6.25 14.87 -4.39
C PRO A 84 -5.23 15.01 -3.27
N VAL A 85 -4.58 16.17 -3.18
CA VAL A 85 -3.75 16.51 -2.02
C VAL A 85 -4.66 16.69 -0.81
N LEU A 86 -4.51 15.80 0.18
CA LEU A 86 -5.16 15.96 1.48
C LEU A 86 -4.48 17.14 2.18
N HIS A 87 -4.98 18.35 1.97
CA HIS A 87 -4.55 19.51 2.74
C HIS A 87 -4.91 19.25 4.20
N THR A 88 -3.90 18.96 5.03
CA THR A 88 -4.03 19.16 6.47
C THR A 88 -4.19 20.65 6.66
N SER A 89 -5.39 21.10 7.01
CA SER A 89 -5.66 22.50 7.31
C SER A 89 -4.76 22.93 8.46
N SER A 90 -3.60 23.49 8.13
CA SER A 90 -2.74 24.16 9.08
C SER A 90 -3.40 25.49 9.43
N ALA A 91 -3.74 25.61 10.71
CA ALA A 91 -4.09 26.80 11.46
C ALA A 91 -4.37 28.10 10.66
N GLY A 92 -5.64 28.52 10.60
CA GLY A 92 -5.95 29.90 10.20
C GLY A 92 -7.33 30.17 9.61
N SER A 93 -8.43 29.69 10.20
CA SER A 93 -9.72 30.36 9.95
C SER A 93 -10.70 30.14 11.09
N LEU A 94 -10.73 31.13 11.98
CA LEU A 94 -11.71 31.26 13.06
C LEU A 94 -13.10 31.68 12.51
N PHE A 95 -13.24 31.79 11.18
CA PHE A 95 -14.47 32.13 10.47
C PHE A 95 -15.12 30.97 9.69
N SER A 96 -14.54 29.76 9.69
CA SER A 96 -15.09 28.63 8.90
C SER A 96 -16.18 27.82 9.61
N PHE A 97 -16.74 28.29 10.73
CA PHE A 97 -17.64 27.52 11.60
C PHE A 97 -18.98 27.11 10.95
N PHE A 98 -19.30 27.60 9.75
CA PHE A 98 -20.59 27.34 9.08
C PHE A 98 -20.53 26.59 7.75
N ARG A 99 -19.35 26.12 7.31
CA ARG A 99 -19.27 25.24 6.13
C ARG A 99 -18.61 23.93 6.52
N ARG A 100 -19.42 22.88 6.71
CA ARG A 100 -18.94 21.50 6.61
C ARG A 100 -18.50 21.30 5.15
N PRO A 101 -17.20 21.15 4.84
CA PRO A 101 -16.81 20.75 3.50
C PRO A 101 -17.47 19.41 3.22
N GLN A 102 -18.27 19.34 2.15
CA GLN A 102 -18.83 18.06 1.74
C GLN A 102 -17.68 17.14 1.32
N PRO A 103 -17.69 15.86 1.71
CA PRO A 103 -16.66 14.92 1.30
C PRO A 103 -16.65 14.85 -0.23
N GLN A 104 -15.58 15.33 -0.86
CA GLN A 104 -15.39 15.18 -2.29
C GLN A 104 -15.25 13.68 -2.58
N LYS A 105 -16.15 13.15 -3.41
CA LYS A 105 -16.11 11.74 -3.82
C LYS A 105 -14.92 11.55 -4.76
N ILE A 106 -13.86 10.94 -4.26
CA ILE A 106 -12.70 10.54 -5.08
C ILE A 106 -13.12 9.33 -5.92
N ILE A 107 -13.10 9.47 -7.25
CA ILE A 107 -13.34 8.35 -8.18
C ILE A 107 -11.96 7.82 -8.60
N ALA A 108 -11.51 6.78 -7.90
CA ALA A 108 -10.24 6.12 -8.22
C ALA A 108 -10.38 5.20 -9.45
N PRO A 109 -9.28 4.94 -10.19
CA PRO A 109 -9.24 3.91 -11.23
C PRO A 109 -9.72 2.55 -10.72
N LYS A 110 -10.36 1.78 -11.60
CA LYS A 110 -10.74 0.40 -11.26
C LYS A 110 -9.51 -0.50 -11.29
N GLY A 111 -9.42 -1.42 -10.34
CA GLY A 111 -8.38 -2.45 -10.33
C GLY A 111 -8.63 -3.57 -11.36
N LEU A 112 -7.61 -4.39 -11.59
CA LEU A 112 -7.66 -5.59 -12.43
C LEU A 112 -7.25 -6.82 -11.61
N TYR A 113 -7.98 -7.94 -11.79
CA TYR A 113 -7.65 -9.23 -11.19
C TYR A 113 -7.36 -10.24 -12.30
N ILE A 114 -6.13 -10.76 -12.33
CA ILE A 114 -5.68 -11.72 -13.35
C ILE A 114 -5.78 -13.13 -12.78
N TYR A 115 -6.53 -14.00 -13.44
CA TYR A 115 -6.69 -15.40 -13.05
C TYR A 115 -6.48 -16.33 -14.26
N GLY A 116 -6.17 -17.59 -13.99
CA GLY A 116 -5.88 -18.58 -15.04
C GLY A 116 -5.03 -19.74 -14.52
N SER A 117 -4.82 -20.74 -15.37
CA SER A 117 -4.04 -21.95 -15.06
C SER A 117 -2.59 -21.66 -14.63
N VAL A 118 -1.98 -22.63 -13.94
CA VAL A 118 -0.55 -22.58 -13.59
C VAL A 118 0.28 -22.53 -14.88
N GLY A 119 1.32 -21.71 -14.91
CA GLY A 119 2.18 -21.53 -16.09
C GLY A 119 1.66 -20.54 -17.15
N GLY A 120 0.46 -19.97 -16.99
CA GLY A 120 -0.11 -19.00 -17.94
C GLY A 120 0.50 -17.58 -17.92
N GLY A 121 1.74 -17.41 -17.42
CA GLY A 121 2.45 -16.12 -17.49
C GLY A 121 1.92 -14.98 -16.60
N LYS A 122 0.95 -15.22 -15.70
CA LYS A 122 0.31 -14.17 -14.86
C LYS A 122 1.32 -13.30 -14.11
N THR A 123 2.31 -13.90 -13.46
CA THR A 123 3.37 -13.18 -12.74
C THR A 123 4.18 -12.30 -13.69
N MET A 124 4.54 -12.80 -14.88
CA MET A 124 5.25 -12.03 -15.90
C MET A 124 4.43 -10.82 -16.39
N LEU A 125 3.12 -11.00 -16.60
CA LEU A 125 2.23 -9.90 -16.99
C LEU A 125 2.11 -8.84 -15.88
N MET A 126 2.06 -9.28 -14.62
CA MET A 126 2.07 -8.38 -13.46
C MET A 126 3.41 -7.63 -13.32
N ASP A 127 4.54 -8.30 -13.56
CA ASP A 127 5.88 -7.68 -13.58
C ASP A 127 5.92 -6.57 -14.64
N LEU A 128 5.49 -6.90 -15.85
CA LEU A 128 5.48 -6.00 -16.99
C LEU A 128 4.64 -4.76 -16.71
N PHE A 129 3.45 -4.91 -16.13
CA PHE A 129 2.64 -3.77 -15.72
C PHE A 129 3.33 -2.96 -14.61
N TYR A 130 3.79 -3.61 -13.56
CA TYR A 130 4.43 -2.93 -12.44
C TYR A 130 5.64 -2.11 -12.90
N ASP A 131 6.47 -2.65 -13.79
CA ASP A 131 7.68 -1.99 -14.29
C ASP A 131 7.35 -0.79 -15.20
N THR A 132 6.27 -0.85 -15.97
CA THR A 132 5.90 0.20 -16.93
C THR A 132 5.24 1.41 -16.28
N VAL A 133 4.50 1.25 -15.18
CA VAL A 133 3.77 2.37 -14.55
C VAL A 133 4.76 3.43 -13.99
N PRO A 134 4.69 4.70 -14.44
CA PRO A 134 5.64 5.76 -14.08
C PRO A 134 5.30 6.47 -12.76
N ILE A 135 4.90 5.74 -11.73
CA ILE A 135 4.60 6.30 -10.41
C ILE A 135 5.60 5.77 -9.37
N LYS A 136 5.95 6.63 -8.40
CA LYS A 136 6.88 6.28 -7.32
C LYS A 136 6.18 5.55 -6.16
N GLU A 137 4.93 5.90 -5.90
CA GLU A 137 4.11 5.40 -4.78
C GLU A 137 3.38 4.11 -5.16
N LYS A 138 4.14 3.12 -5.64
CA LYS A 138 3.65 1.78 -5.97
C LYS A 138 4.30 0.74 -5.07
N LEU A 139 3.50 -0.26 -4.68
CA LEU A 139 3.95 -1.39 -3.88
C LEU A 139 3.60 -2.68 -4.59
N ARG A 140 4.57 -3.60 -4.66
CA ARG A 140 4.33 -4.99 -5.01
C ARG A 140 4.61 -5.89 -3.83
N VAL A 141 3.66 -6.75 -3.48
CA VAL A 141 3.72 -7.57 -2.26
C VAL A 141 2.86 -8.83 -2.38
N HIS A 142 3.26 -9.92 -1.73
CA HIS A 142 2.40 -11.11 -1.60
C HIS A 142 1.20 -10.80 -0.70
N PHE A 143 0.02 -11.27 -1.09
CA PHE A 143 -1.23 -10.97 -0.37
C PHE A 143 -1.18 -11.32 1.11
N ASN A 144 -0.71 -12.52 1.46
CA ASN A 144 -0.64 -12.98 2.85
C ASN A 144 0.30 -12.12 3.71
N SER A 145 1.46 -11.73 3.17
CA SER A 145 2.40 -10.85 3.86
C SER A 145 1.81 -9.45 4.11
N PHE A 146 1.05 -8.95 3.13
CA PHE A 146 0.34 -7.68 3.26
C PHE A 146 -0.74 -7.74 4.35
N MET A 147 -1.55 -8.80 4.36
CA MET A 147 -2.59 -8.97 5.38
C MET A 147 -2.01 -9.09 6.79
N LEU A 148 -0.92 -9.82 6.98
CA LEU A 148 -0.21 -9.89 8.25
C LEU A 148 0.29 -8.50 8.69
N ASN A 149 0.79 -7.69 7.77
CA ASN A 149 1.20 -6.31 8.06
C ASN A 149 0.00 -5.45 8.50
N ILE A 150 -1.14 -5.54 7.80
CA ILE A 150 -2.37 -4.84 8.19
C ILE A 150 -2.80 -5.24 9.61
N HIS A 151 -2.85 -6.54 9.90
CA HIS A 151 -3.26 -7.03 11.21
C HIS A 151 -2.34 -6.53 12.33
N ALA A 152 -1.03 -6.49 12.08
CA ALA A 152 -0.07 -5.93 13.02
C ALA A 152 -0.31 -4.44 13.30
N ARG A 153 -0.55 -3.62 12.25
CA ARG A 153 -0.87 -2.18 12.40
C ARG A 153 -2.17 -1.98 13.20
N ILE A 154 -3.22 -2.73 12.89
CA ILE A 154 -4.49 -2.69 13.61
C ILE A 154 -4.29 -3.02 15.10
N HIS A 155 -3.53 -4.08 15.39
CA HIS A 155 -3.27 -4.51 16.75
C HIS A 155 -2.50 -3.44 17.55
N GLU A 156 -1.49 -2.82 16.95
CA GLU A 156 -0.72 -1.74 17.57
C GLU A 156 -1.61 -0.53 17.91
N LEU A 157 -2.52 -0.13 17.01
CA LEU A 157 -3.48 0.95 17.27
C LEU A 157 -4.48 0.61 18.38
N LYS A 158 -4.93 -0.64 18.47
CA LYS A 158 -5.79 -1.11 19.57
C LYS A 158 -5.08 -1.04 20.93
N ILE A 159 -3.80 -1.41 20.99
CA ILE A 159 -2.99 -1.26 22.22
C ILE A 159 -2.84 0.22 22.58
N LYS A 160 -2.45 1.07 21.62
CA LYS A 160 -2.19 2.50 21.86
C LYS A 160 -3.43 3.28 22.28
N SER A 161 -4.61 2.90 21.78
CA SER A 161 -5.88 3.56 22.12
C SER A 161 -6.39 3.20 23.54
N GLY A 162 -5.66 2.38 24.30
CA GLY A 162 -6.06 1.94 25.65
C GLY A 162 -7.23 0.95 25.66
N LYS A 163 -7.80 0.65 24.48
CA LYS A 163 -8.86 -0.34 24.24
C LYS A 163 -8.23 -1.68 23.86
N GLY A 164 -7.31 -2.17 24.69
CA GLY A 164 -6.87 -3.57 24.64
C GLY A 164 -8.07 -4.51 24.75
N ALA A 165 -7.88 -5.81 24.48
CA ALA A 165 -8.91 -6.86 24.33
C ALA A 165 -9.99 -6.97 25.45
N SER A 166 -9.95 -6.13 26.49
CA SER A 166 -10.91 -5.97 27.57
C SER A 166 -12.02 -4.92 27.33
N SER A 167 -12.14 -4.28 26.16
CA SER A 167 -13.23 -3.32 25.88
C SER A 167 -14.62 -3.95 25.67
N PHE A 168 -14.86 -5.17 26.14
CA PHE A 168 -16.17 -5.84 26.12
C PHE A 168 -17.13 -5.30 27.20
N ARG A 169 -16.76 -4.24 27.95
CA ARG A 169 -17.51 -3.77 29.13
C ARG A 169 -18.02 -2.33 29.09
N ASP A 170 -17.94 -1.61 27.99
CA ASP A 170 -18.42 -0.22 27.92
C ASP A 170 -19.66 -0.11 27.02
N GLU A 171 -20.81 -0.37 27.63
CA GLU A 171 -22.15 -0.32 27.04
C GLU A 171 -22.58 1.13 26.78
N GLY A 172 -21.94 1.80 25.82
CA GLY A 172 -22.31 3.18 25.43
C GLY A 172 -21.36 3.88 24.46
N SER A 173 -20.10 3.47 24.38
CA SER A 173 -19.09 4.08 23.51
C SER A 173 -18.98 3.33 22.18
N LYS A 174 -19.16 3.99 21.02
CA LYS A 174 -18.86 3.35 19.71
C LYS A 174 -17.45 2.74 19.73
N PRO A 175 -17.28 1.47 19.31
CA PRO A 175 -15.96 0.86 19.20
C PRO A 175 -15.05 1.73 18.34
N PHE A 176 -13.78 1.87 18.74
CA PHE A 176 -12.79 2.54 17.90
C PHE A 176 -12.57 1.69 16.65
N ASP A 177 -12.82 2.25 15.48
CA ASP A 177 -12.55 1.59 14.20
C ASP A 177 -11.09 1.88 13.78
N PRO A 178 -10.20 0.87 13.78
CA PRO A 178 -8.82 1.05 13.38
C PRO A 178 -8.62 1.06 11.86
N ILE A 179 -9.65 0.78 11.05
CA ILE A 179 -9.49 0.67 9.59
C ILE A 179 -9.17 2.03 8.93
N PRO A 180 -9.90 3.13 9.19
CA PRO A 180 -9.59 4.42 8.57
C PRO A 180 -8.15 4.93 8.78
N PRO A 181 -7.56 4.91 10.00
CA PRO A 181 -6.18 5.35 10.18
C PRO A 181 -5.18 4.43 9.47
N VAL A 182 -5.37 3.11 9.50
CA VAL A 182 -4.49 2.17 8.78
C VAL A 182 -4.56 2.39 7.27
N ALA A 183 -5.76 2.62 6.72
CA ALA A 183 -5.93 2.90 5.30
C ALA A 183 -5.25 4.23 4.90
N ALA A 184 -5.35 5.26 5.75
CA ALA A 184 -4.66 6.53 5.53
C ALA A 184 -3.14 6.34 5.46
N ASP A 185 -2.57 5.59 6.41
CA ASP A 185 -1.13 5.29 6.45
C ASP A 185 -0.68 4.52 5.20
N ILE A 186 -1.43 3.48 4.80
CA ILE A 186 -1.12 2.69 3.59
C ILE A 186 -1.16 3.60 2.35
N THR A 187 -2.19 4.44 2.22
CA THR A 187 -2.35 5.31 1.04
C THR A 187 -1.24 6.38 0.97
N GLN A 188 -0.69 6.81 2.11
CA GLN A 188 0.49 7.69 2.12
C GLN A 188 1.76 6.98 1.63
N GLU A 189 1.90 5.69 1.90
CA GLU A 189 3.03 4.88 1.45
C GLU A 189 2.91 4.47 -0.02
N SER A 190 1.74 4.01 -0.44
CA SER A 190 1.49 3.49 -1.78
C SER A 190 0.01 3.55 -2.10
N TRP A 191 -0.34 4.07 -3.28
CA TRP A 191 -1.74 4.12 -3.73
C TRP A 191 -2.04 3.17 -4.88
N LEU A 192 -1.00 2.70 -5.60
CA LEU A 192 -1.07 1.53 -6.44
C LEU A 192 -0.46 0.34 -5.71
N ILE A 193 -1.24 -0.73 -5.56
CA ILE A 193 -0.78 -1.96 -4.93
C ILE A 193 -0.98 -3.12 -5.90
N CYS A 194 0.12 -3.79 -6.25
CA CYS A 194 0.14 -5.00 -7.04
C CYS A 194 0.30 -6.19 -6.10
N PHE A 195 -0.77 -6.95 -5.90
CA PHE A 195 -0.73 -8.16 -5.11
C PHE A 195 -0.28 -9.35 -5.94
N ASP A 196 0.71 -10.09 -5.44
CA ASP A 196 1.07 -11.40 -5.96
C ASP A 196 0.43 -12.51 -5.12
N GLU A 197 0.17 -13.66 -5.74
CA GLU A 197 -0.25 -14.91 -5.11
C GLU A 197 -1.42 -14.80 -4.09
N PHE A 198 -2.66 -14.79 -4.59
CA PHE A 198 -3.90 -14.85 -3.80
C PHE A 198 -4.28 -16.26 -3.30
N GLN A 199 -3.30 -17.15 -3.16
CA GLN A 199 -3.49 -18.58 -2.87
C GLN A 199 -4.22 -18.84 -1.56
#